data_AF-A0A0G4MEP6-F1
#
_entry.id   AF-A0A0G4MEP6-F1
#
_cell.length_a   1.000
_cell.length_b   1.000
_cell.length_c   1.000
_cell.angle_alpha   90.00
_cell.angle_beta   90.00
_cell.angle_gamma   90.00
#
_symmetry.space_group_name_H-M   'P 1'
#
loop_
_entity.id
_entity.type
_entity.pdbx_description
1 polymer ?
#
loop_
_entity_poly.entity_id
_entity_poly.type
_entity_poly.pdbx_seq_one_letter_code
_entity_poly.pdbx_strand_id
1 'polypeptide(L)'
;MHDFQSRCFDKPLTSEDLDNIKQSVSKAAPETSAEKGIDRLGFLQLNKLYAEKGRHETIWIILRKFNYTDSLSLEDSFLHPKFEVPEYSSAELSPAGYRFFVDLFLLFDKDNDGGLSDDELEALFAPTPGLPQSWQETSFPSSTVRNE
;
A
#
# COMPACT_ATOMS: atom_id res chain seq x y z
N MET A 1 10.59 -8.19 -0.56
CA MET A 1 11.58 -7.43 0.25
C MET A 1 12.63 -6.75 -0.63
N HIS A 2 13.21 -7.42 -1.64
CA HIS A 2 14.19 -6.80 -2.54
C HIS A 2 13.65 -5.54 -3.25
N ASP A 3 12.46 -5.61 -3.86
CA ASP A 3 11.86 -4.44 -4.53
C ASP A 3 11.57 -3.30 -3.57
N PHE A 4 11.10 -3.61 -2.36
CA PHE A 4 10.90 -2.63 -1.30
C PHE A 4 12.21 -1.94 -0.91
N GLN A 5 13.29 -2.71 -0.72
CA GLN A 5 14.61 -2.17 -0.41
C GLN A 5 15.10 -1.25 -1.54
N SER A 6 15.04 -1.73 -2.77
CA SER A 6 15.48 -0.97 -3.94
C SER A 6 14.67 0.32 -4.08
N ARG A 7 13.35 0.26 -3.87
CA ARG A 7 12.47 1.43 -3.93
C ARG A 7 12.81 2.43 -2.84
N CYS A 8 12.95 2.00 -1.58
CA CYS A 8 13.09 2.93 -0.47
C CYS A 8 14.51 3.50 -0.34
N PHE A 9 15.54 2.68 -0.59
CA PHE A 9 16.93 3.02 -0.25
C PHE A 9 17.85 3.13 -1.46
N ASP A 10 17.32 2.92 -2.68
CA ASP A 10 18.08 2.93 -3.94
C ASP A 10 19.33 2.04 -3.89
N LYS A 11 19.22 0.92 -3.16
CA LYS A 11 20.28 -0.07 -2.93
C LYS A 11 19.71 -1.48 -3.00
N PRO A 12 20.45 -2.45 -3.56
CA PRO A 12 20.04 -3.84 -3.53
C PRO A 12 20.08 -4.38 -2.10
N LEU A 13 19.21 -5.34 -1.79
CA LEU A 13 19.28 -6.13 -0.56
C LEU A 13 20.05 -7.41 -0.84
N THR A 14 21.17 -7.64 -0.16
CA THR A 14 21.92 -8.90 -0.27
C THR A 14 21.20 -10.02 0.48
N SER A 15 21.46 -11.28 0.12
CA SER A 15 20.89 -12.43 0.84
C SER A 15 21.36 -12.46 2.30
N GLU A 16 22.63 -12.12 2.55
CA GLU A 16 23.19 -12.05 3.91
C GLU A 16 22.48 -10.98 4.75
N ASP A 17 22.25 -9.78 4.21
CA ASP A 17 21.51 -8.73 4.90
C ASP A 17 20.07 -9.17 5.20
N LEU A 18 19.40 -9.84 4.25
CA LEU A 18 18.05 -10.36 4.44
C LEU A 18 18.00 -11.40 5.56
N ASP A 19 18.95 -12.31 5.61
CA ASP A 19 19.04 -13.33 6.67
C ASP A 19 19.31 -12.70 8.04
N ASN A 20 20.19 -11.69 8.09
CA ASN A 20 20.45 -10.92 9.31
C ASN A 20 19.20 -10.17 9.80
N ILE A 21 18.42 -9.60 8.88
CA ILE A 21 17.14 -8.95 9.22
C ILE A 21 16.16 -9.98 9.78
N LYS A 22 15.98 -11.12 9.10
CA LYS A 22 15.08 -12.20 9.54
C LYS A 22 15.44 -12.70 10.94
N GLN A 23 16.73 -12.93 11.20
CA GLN A 23 17.21 -13.36 12.53
C GLN A 23 16.99 -12.29 13.61
N SER A 24 17.13 -11.01 13.27
CA SER A 24 16.90 -9.92 14.21
C SER A 24 15.42 -9.81 14.59
N VAL A 25 14.54 -9.97 13.60
CA VAL A 25 13.08 -9.94 13.80
C VAL A 25 12.62 -11.17 14.59
N SER A 26 13.08 -12.38 14.25
CA SER A 26 12.65 -13.61 14.94
C SER A 26 13.07 -13.64 16.42
N LYS A 27 14.20 -13.02 16.76
CA LYS A 27 14.60 -12.82 18.17
C LYS A 27 13.68 -11.88 18.93
N ALA A 28 13.13 -10.86 18.27
CA ALA A 28 12.26 -9.87 18.88
C ALA A 28 10.78 -10.30 18.92
N ALA A 29 10.35 -11.13 17.96
CA ALA A 29 9.00 -11.67 17.85
C ALA A 29 9.05 -13.14 17.40
N PRO A 30 9.16 -14.08 18.37
CA PRO A 30 9.26 -15.52 18.10
C PRO A 30 8.07 -16.11 17.33
N GLU A 31 6.91 -15.43 17.38
CA GLU A 31 5.69 -15.78 16.65
C GLU A 31 5.78 -15.56 15.14
N THR A 32 6.81 -14.84 14.65
CA THR A 32 7.01 -14.58 13.22
C THR A 32 7.71 -15.74 12.52
N SER A 33 7.24 -16.13 11.33
CA SER A 33 7.84 -17.21 10.54
C SER A 33 8.90 -16.66 9.58
N ALA A 34 10.16 -16.65 10.01
CA ALA A 34 11.29 -16.17 9.21
C ALA A 34 11.51 -16.95 7.89
N GLU A 35 11.06 -18.21 7.82
CA GLU A 35 11.16 -19.05 6.62
C GLU A 35 10.32 -18.51 5.46
N LYS A 36 9.10 -18.03 5.75
CA LYS A 36 8.16 -17.51 4.74
C LYS A 36 8.48 -16.08 4.32
N GLY A 37 9.32 -15.37 5.07
CA GLY A 37 9.68 -13.98 4.83
C GLY A 37 9.43 -13.11 6.06
N ILE A 38 9.17 -11.83 5.83
CA ILE A 38 8.82 -10.86 6.87
C ILE A 38 7.34 -10.53 6.68
N ASP A 39 6.51 -10.91 7.65
CA ASP A 39 5.10 -10.59 7.67
C ASP A 39 4.84 -9.17 8.22
N ARG A 40 3.57 -8.76 8.34
CA ARG A 40 3.18 -7.45 8.87
C ARG A 40 3.74 -7.21 10.27
N LEU A 41 3.68 -8.21 11.14
CA LEU A 41 4.14 -8.09 12.52
C LEU A 41 5.67 -7.95 12.56
N GLY A 42 6.37 -8.79 11.80
CA GLY A 42 7.83 -8.73 11.66
C GLY A 42 8.30 -7.39 11.10
N PHE A 43 7.57 -6.80 10.15
CA PHE A 43 7.89 -5.47 9.61
C PHE A 43 7.73 -4.36 10.66
N LEU A 44 6.66 -4.42 11.48
CA LEU A 44 6.48 -3.47 12.58
C LEU A 44 7.58 -3.61 13.64
N GLN A 45 7.95 -4.84 13.99
CA GLN A 45 9.03 -5.10 14.95
C GLN A 45 10.38 -4.63 14.41
N LEU A 46 10.66 -4.81 13.12
CA LEU A 46 11.88 -4.29 12.50
C LEU A 46 11.97 -2.77 12.62
N ASN A 47 10.89 -2.04 12.30
CA ASN A 47 10.86 -0.59 12.42
C ASN A 47 10.97 -0.13 13.88
N LYS A 48 10.34 -0.85 14.82
CA LYS A 48 10.51 -0.61 16.25
C LYS A 48 11.98 -0.76 16.68
N LEU A 49 12.66 -1.83 16.26
CA LEU A 49 14.09 -2.03 16.55
C LEU A 49 14.96 -0.90 15.98
N TYR A 50 14.63 -0.36 14.81
CA TYR A 50 15.33 0.82 14.28
C TYR A 50 15.13 2.05 15.15
N ALA A 51 13.90 2.32 15.60
CA ALA A 51 13.62 3.45 16.48
C ALA A 51 14.38 3.33 17.81
N GLU A 52 14.32 2.16 18.46
CA GLU A 52 14.97 1.90 19.76
C GLU A 52 16.50 2.01 19.68
N LYS A 53 17.09 1.67 18.53
CA LYS A 53 18.54 1.82 18.28
C LYS A 53 18.95 3.22 17.79
N GLY A 54 18.03 4.19 17.80
CA GLY A 54 18.29 5.56 17.34
C GLY A 54 18.45 5.68 15.82
N ARG A 55 18.05 4.67 15.03
CA ARG A 55 18.14 4.64 13.56
C ARG A 55 16.84 5.12 12.89
N HIS A 56 16.21 6.15 13.45
CA HIS A 56 14.92 6.68 12.98
C HIS A 56 14.98 7.19 11.53
N GLU A 57 16.15 7.62 11.05
CA GLU A 57 16.36 8.00 9.65
C GLU A 57 15.94 6.89 8.66
N THR A 58 16.18 5.61 9.01
CA THR A 58 15.75 4.47 8.19
C THR A 58 14.23 4.45 7.99
N ILE A 59 13.50 4.78 9.06
CA ILE A 59 12.03 4.80 9.08
C ILE A 59 11.53 6.00 8.27
N TRP A 60 12.16 7.17 8.45
CA TRP A 60 11.81 8.37 7.72
C TRP A 60 12.09 8.28 6.21
N ILE A 61 13.15 7.60 5.78
CA ILE A 61 13.38 7.29 4.36
C ILE A 61 12.20 6.52 3.78
N ILE A 62 11.71 5.49 4.49
CA ILE A 62 10.53 4.72 4.06
C ILE A 62 9.32 5.65 3.99
N LEU A 63 9.00 6.36 5.07
CA LEU A 63 7.84 7.26 5.13
C LEU A 63 7.86 8.30 4.00
N ARG A 64 9.02 8.91 3.72
CA ARG A 64 9.20 9.87 2.63
C ARG A 64 9.06 9.26 1.25
N LYS A 65 9.54 8.03 1.02
CA LYS A 65 9.34 7.33 -0.26
C LYS A 65 7.86 7.05 -0.57
N PHE A 66 7.03 7.03 0.47
CA PHE A 66 5.57 6.91 0.36
C PHE A 66 4.85 8.25 0.64
N ASN A 67 5.56 9.39 0.52
CA ASN A 67 5.05 10.76 0.59
C ASN A 67 4.36 11.15 1.92
N TYR A 68 4.75 10.54 3.03
CA TYR A 68 4.36 11.02 4.35
C TYR A 68 5.20 12.23 4.75
N THR A 69 4.57 13.21 5.39
CA THR A 69 5.17 14.44 5.95
C THR A 69 5.62 14.24 7.42
N ASP A 70 6.23 15.26 8.03
CA ASP A 70 6.63 15.23 9.45
C ASP A 70 5.45 15.02 10.41
N SER A 71 4.25 15.42 10.02
CA SER A 71 3.01 15.19 10.78
C SER A 71 2.40 13.80 10.57
N LEU A 72 3.09 12.89 9.87
CA LEU A 72 2.60 11.56 9.51
C LEU A 72 1.30 11.57 8.70
N SER A 73 1.04 12.67 8.00
CA SER A 73 0.00 12.79 6.98
C SER A 73 0.62 12.69 5.58
N LEU A 74 -0.14 12.20 4.60
CA LEU A 74 0.30 12.24 3.20
C LEU A 74 0.40 13.69 2.72
N GLU A 75 1.39 13.96 1.88
CA GLU A 75 1.59 15.28 1.28
C GLU A 75 0.41 15.64 0.37
N ASP A 76 -0.10 16.87 0.49
CA ASP A 76 -1.31 17.30 -0.23
C ASP A 76 -1.11 17.24 -1.75
N SER A 77 0.06 17.66 -2.26
CA SER A 77 0.38 17.57 -3.69
C SER A 77 0.51 16.13 -4.21
N PHE A 78 0.71 15.16 -3.33
CA PHE A 78 0.69 13.74 -3.70
C PHE A 78 -0.74 13.22 -3.83
N LEU A 79 -1.66 13.66 -2.96
CA LEU A 79 -3.09 13.30 -3.03
C LEU A 79 -3.83 14.08 -4.14
N HIS A 80 -3.50 15.35 -4.31
CA HIS A 80 -4.13 16.30 -5.23
C HIS A 80 -3.09 16.86 -6.21
N PRO A 81 -2.53 16.03 -7.11
CA PRO A 81 -1.57 16.51 -8.09
C PRO A 81 -2.24 17.53 -9.01
N LYS A 82 -1.47 18.52 -9.47
CA LYS A 82 -1.96 19.50 -10.45
C LYS A 82 -2.36 18.77 -11.74
N PHE A 83 -3.65 18.77 -12.02
CA PHE A 83 -4.22 18.17 -13.22
C PHE A 83 -5.30 19.12 -13.79
N GLU A 84 -4.98 19.76 -14.90
CA GLU A 84 -5.89 20.69 -15.58
C GLU A 84 -6.51 19.99 -16.79
N VAL A 85 -7.83 19.93 -16.83
CA VAL A 85 -8.58 19.45 -17.99
C VAL A 85 -9.02 20.67 -18.80
N PRO A 86 -8.57 20.85 -20.04
CA PRO A 86 -8.97 21.99 -20.87
C PRO A 86 -10.48 22.01 -21.11
N GLU A 87 -10.99 23.20 -21.42
CA GLU A 87 -12.37 23.35 -21.86
C GLU A 87 -12.65 22.44 -23.07
N TYR A 88 -13.82 21.82 -23.11
CA TYR A 88 -14.23 20.87 -24.16
C TYR A 88 -13.39 19.58 -24.24
N SER A 89 -12.63 19.24 -23.19
CA SER A 89 -11.89 17.97 -23.10
C SER A 89 -12.46 17.05 -22.01
N SER A 90 -12.22 15.75 -22.14
CA SER A 90 -12.50 14.73 -21.13
C SER A 90 -11.21 14.19 -20.51
N ALA A 91 -11.30 13.65 -19.29
CA ALA A 91 -10.24 12.92 -18.65
C ALA A 91 -10.60 11.44 -18.59
N GLU A 92 -9.70 10.58 -19.06
CA GLU A 92 -9.88 9.13 -19.09
C GLU A 92 -8.65 8.45 -18.48
N LEU A 93 -8.84 7.21 -18.02
CA LEU A 93 -7.72 6.41 -17.55
C LEU A 93 -6.82 6.03 -18.72
N SER A 94 -5.51 6.21 -18.55
CA SER A 94 -4.53 5.67 -19.49
C SER A 94 -4.51 4.13 -19.42
N PRO A 95 -3.94 3.45 -20.42
CA PRO A 95 -3.76 1.99 -20.36
C PRO A 95 -3.02 1.51 -19.10
N ALA A 96 -2.06 2.31 -18.60
CA ALA A 96 -1.36 2.01 -17.35
C ALA A 96 -2.25 2.18 -16.11
N GLY A 97 -3.11 3.21 -16.11
CA GLY A 97 -4.10 3.41 -15.05
C GLY A 97 -5.13 2.28 -15.00
N TYR A 98 -5.65 1.88 -16.17
CA TYR A 98 -6.52 0.71 -16.27
C TYR A 98 -5.84 -0.56 -15.74
N ARG A 99 -4.58 -0.80 -16.14
CA ARG A 99 -3.83 -1.97 -15.67
C ARG A 99 -3.67 -1.98 -14.16
N PHE A 100 -3.36 -0.83 -13.55
CA PHE A 100 -3.25 -0.70 -12.10
C PHE A 100 -4.54 -1.13 -11.39
N PHE A 101 -5.71 -0.66 -11.84
CA PHE A 101 -6.98 -1.04 -11.23
C PHE A 101 -7.33 -2.52 -11.45
N VAL A 102 -6.98 -3.10 -12.60
CA VAL A 102 -7.16 -4.55 -12.84
C VAL A 102 -6.28 -5.36 -11.89
N ASP A 103 -4.99 -5.02 -11.77
CA ASP A 103 -4.07 -5.72 -10.87
C ASP A 103 -4.50 -5.55 -9.40
N LEU A 104 -5.03 -4.38 -9.04
CA LEU A 104 -5.58 -4.12 -7.70
C LEU A 104 -6.84 -4.95 -7.44
N PHE A 105 -7.76 -5.04 -8.40
CA PHE A 105 -8.96 -5.87 -8.28
C PHE A 105 -8.59 -7.34 -8.06
N LEU A 106 -7.75 -7.90 -8.95
CA LEU A 106 -7.30 -9.29 -8.87
C LEU A 106 -6.49 -9.59 -7.60
N LEU A 107 -5.86 -8.59 -7.00
CA LEU A 107 -5.16 -8.75 -5.73
C LEU A 107 -6.15 -9.02 -4.58
N PHE A 108 -7.36 -8.47 -4.63
CA PHE A 108 -8.35 -8.56 -3.55
C PHE A 108 -9.46 -9.58 -3.82
N ASP A 109 -9.75 -9.92 -5.07
CA ASP A 109 -10.61 -11.05 -5.46
C ASP A 109 -9.91 -12.38 -5.08
N LYS A 110 -10.24 -12.92 -3.91
CA LYS A 110 -9.56 -14.08 -3.31
C LYS A 110 -10.13 -15.40 -3.79
N ASP A 111 -11.43 -15.45 -4.06
CA ASP A 111 -12.09 -16.64 -4.57
C ASP A 111 -12.09 -16.73 -6.11
N ASN A 112 -11.63 -15.68 -6.80
CA ASN A 112 -11.56 -15.56 -8.25
C ASN A 112 -12.93 -15.71 -8.91
N ASP A 113 -13.98 -15.19 -8.27
CA ASP A 113 -15.34 -15.23 -8.80
C ASP A 113 -15.64 -14.09 -9.80
N GLY A 114 -14.71 -13.13 -9.95
CA GLY A 114 -14.85 -11.97 -10.82
C GLY A 114 -15.66 -10.82 -10.21
N GLY A 115 -15.94 -10.88 -8.91
CA GLY A 115 -16.53 -9.85 -8.07
C GLY A 115 -15.62 -9.48 -6.88
N LEU A 116 -16.07 -8.53 -6.08
CA LEU A 116 -15.51 -8.29 -4.75
C LEU A 116 -16.67 -8.39 -3.77
N SER A 117 -16.59 -9.33 -2.85
CA SER A 117 -17.47 -9.42 -1.69
C SER A 117 -17.27 -8.21 -0.75
N ASP A 118 -18.18 -8.02 0.21
CA ASP A 118 -18.06 -6.93 1.19
C ASP A 118 -16.74 -6.98 1.97
N ASP A 119 -16.29 -8.18 2.35
CA ASP A 119 -15.02 -8.40 3.08
C ASP A 119 -13.79 -8.07 2.21
N GLU A 120 -13.82 -8.44 0.93
CA GLU A 120 -12.72 -8.15 -0.01
C GLU A 120 -12.65 -6.67 -0.37
N LEU A 121 -13.82 -6.04 -0.51
CA LEU A 121 -13.94 -4.62 -0.74
C LEU A 121 -13.44 -3.83 0.49
N GLU A 122 -13.79 -4.25 1.70
CA GLU A 122 -13.26 -3.67 2.94
C GLU A 122 -11.73 -3.81 2.99
N ALA A 123 -11.20 -4.99 2.66
CA ALA A 123 -9.76 -5.21 2.60
C ALA A 123 -9.05 -4.32 1.57
N LEU A 124 -9.66 -4.10 0.41
CA LEU A 124 -9.15 -3.20 -0.64
C LEU A 124 -9.03 -1.76 -0.14
N PHE A 125 -10.04 -1.27 0.58
CA PHE A 125 -10.08 0.10 1.09
C PHE A 125 -9.43 0.29 2.47
N ALA A 126 -9.02 -0.77 3.18
CA ALA A 126 -8.36 -0.69 4.48
C ALA A 126 -7.14 0.27 4.55
N PRO A 127 -6.33 0.45 3.47
CA PRO A 127 -5.25 1.44 3.46
C PRO A 127 -5.69 2.90 3.25
N THR A 128 -6.99 3.15 3.07
CA THR A 128 -7.59 4.46 2.78
C THR A 128 -8.48 4.91 3.94
N PRO A 129 -9.00 6.16 3.95
CA PRO A 129 -10.00 6.59 4.94
C PRO A 129 -11.34 5.83 4.93
N GLY A 130 -11.52 4.85 4.02
CA GLY A 130 -12.71 4.03 3.88
C GLY A 130 -13.32 4.13 2.48
N LEU A 131 -14.56 3.67 2.33
CA LEU A 131 -15.30 3.78 1.08
C LEU A 131 -15.42 5.25 0.64
N PRO A 132 -15.31 5.57 -0.67
CA PRO A 132 -15.44 6.92 -1.17
C PRO A 132 -16.76 7.56 -0.69
N GLN A 133 -16.68 8.79 -0.19
CA GLN A 133 -17.86 9.51 0.29
C GLN A 133 -18.93 9.62 -0.79
N SER A 134 -18.51 9.84 -2.05
CA SER A 134 -19.42 9.89 -3.20
C SER A 134 -20.24 8.61 -3.37
N TRP A 135 -19.66 7.43 -3.10
CA TRP A 135 -20.38 6.16 -3.22
C TRP A 135 -21.50 6.07 -2.19
N GLN A 136 -21.25 6.52 -0.97
CA GLN A 136 -22.24 6.53 0.11
C GLN A 136 -23.36 7.52 -0.21
N GLU A 137 -23.01 8.73 -0.63
CA GLU A 137 -23.97 9.80 -0.97
C GLU A 137 -24.86 9.42 -2.16
N THR A 138 -24.30 8.73 -3.17
CA THR A 138 -25.06 8.28 -4.33
C THR A 138 -25.69 6.90 -4.13
N SER A 139 -25.60 6.28 -2.96
CA SER A 139 -26.10 4.91 -2.71
C SER A 139 -25.57 3.88 -3.72
N PHE A 140 -24.30 4.00 -4.11
CA PHE A 140 -23.62 2.99 -4.91
C PHE A 140 -23.47 1.68 -4.09
N PRO A 141 -23.58 0.49 -4.70
CA PRO A 141 -23.78 0.21 -6.13
C PRO A 141 -25.25 0.18 -6.57
N SER A 142 -26.21 0.43 -5.69
CA SER A 142 -27.65 0.38 -6.02
C SER A 142 -28.07 1.44 -7.04
N SER A 143 -27.33 2.54 -7.14
CA SER A 143 -27.53 3.59 -8.14
C SER A 143 -26.91 3.30 -9.51
N THR A 144 -26.22 2.17 -9.68
CA THR A 144 -25.67 1.79 -10.98
C THR A 144 -26.74 1.19 -11.88
N VAL A 145 -26.75 1.59 -13.15
CA VAL A 145 -27.55 0.94 -14.18
C VAL A 145 -26.98 -0.45 -14.40
N ARG A 146 -27.75 -1.48 -14.04
CA ARG A 146 -27.41 -2.88 -14.32
C ARG A 146 -28.11 -3.28 -15.60
N ASN A 147 -27.42 -4.01 -16.48
CA ASN A 147 -28.10 -4.72 -17.55
C ASN A 147 -28.95 -5.82 -16.90
N GLU A 148 -30.25 -5.83 -17.18
CA GLU A 148 -31.15 -6.95 -16.85
C GLU A 148 -30.72 -8.24 -17.57
#